data_AF-A0A6N7FDN4-F1
#
_entry.id   AF-A0A6N7FDN4-F1
#
_cell.length_a   1.000
_cell.length_b   1.000
_cell.length_c   1.000
_cell.angle_alpha   90.00
_cell.angle_beta   90.00
_cell.angle_gamma   90.00
#
_symmetry.space_group_name_H-M   'P 1'
#
loop_
_entity.id
_entity.type
_entity.pdbx_description
1 polymer ?
#
loop_
_entity_poly.entity_id
_entity_poly.type
_entity_poly.pdbx_seq_one_letter_code
_entity_poly.pdbx_strand_id
1 'polypeptide(L)'
;MQEMHVPKIRHIAIISLDPERLAQFYEDVFEMKRVDVPGEALNLTDGYINITLIPNRADGKGSGVNHFGIEVEDEEEIARRFARWNLAP
;
A
#
# COMPACT_ATOMS: atom_id res chain seq x y z
N MET A 1 25.37 -17.38 -5.24
CA MET A 1 25.21 -15.91 -5.19
C MET A 1 24.58 -15.60 -3.86
N GLN A 2 25.14 -14.71 -3.04
CA GLN A 2 24.43 -14.25 -1.85
C GLN A 2 23.18 -13.51 -2.32
N GLU A 3 22.02 -13.88 -1.78
CA GLU A 3 20.80 -13.11 -1.95
C GLU A 3 21.06 -11.71 -1.38
N MET A 4 21.05 -10.69 -2.23
CA MET A 4 20.99 -9.33 -1.72
C MET A 4 19.56 -9.07 -1.29
N HIS A 5 19.33 -8.97 0.02
CA HIS A 5 18.04 -8.57 0.56
C HIS A 5 17.81 -7.09 0.26
N VAL A 6 17.20 -6.81 -0.90
CA VAL A 6 16.81 -5.47 -1.32
C VAL A 6 15.35 -5.26 -0.90
N PRO A 7 15.03 -4.18 -0.17
CA PRO A 7 13.67 -3.82 0.19
C PRO A 7 12.70 -3.90 -1.01
N LYS A 8 11.48 -4.39 -0.76
CA LYS A 8 10.48 -4.66 -1.82
C LYS A 8 9.24 -3.81 -1.60
N ILE A 9 8.57 -3.46 -2.69
CA ILE A 9 7.21 -2.92 -2.62
C ILE A 9 6.30 -4.00 -2.05
N ARG A 10 5.66 -3.68 -0.93
CA ARG A 10 4.80 -4.60 -0.17
C ARG A 10 3.43 -4.01 0.13
N HIS A 11 3.23 -2.75 -0.21
CA HIS A 11 1.98 -2.03 0.02
C HIS A 11 1.66 -1.12 -1.16
N ILE A 12 0.39 -1.06 -1.56
CA ILE A 12 -0.15 -0.10 -2.53
C ILE A 12 -1.45 0.47 -1.97
N ALA A 13 -1.59 1.79 -1.97
CA ALA A 13 -2.83 2.46 -1.64
C ALA A 13 -3.53 2.96 -2.90
N ILE A 14 -4.82 2.69 -3.01
CA ILE A 14 -5.68 3.10 -4.13
C ILE A 14 -6.86 3.88 -3.57
N ILE A 15 -7.08 5.10 -4.07
CA ILE A 15 -8.27 5.89 -3.75
C ILE A 15 -9.42 5.48 -4.69
N SER A 16 -10.56 5.10 -4.13
CA SER A 16 -11.75 4.68 -4.89
C SER A 16 -13.02 5.36 -4.37
N LEU A 17 -13.90 5.79 -5.29
CA LEU A 17 -15.26 6.23 -4.94
C LEU A 17 -16.13 5.09 -4.41
N ASP A 18 -15.76 3.85 -4.73
CA ASP A 18 -16.43 2.65 -4.26
C ASP A 18 -15.37 1.58 -3.85
N PRO A 19 -14.79 1.70 -2.64
CA PRO A 19 -13.77 0.76 -2.16
C PRO A 19 -14.31 -0.66 -2.03
N GLU A 20 -15.58 -0.83 -1.67
CA GLU A 20 -16.20 -2.14 -1.44
C GLU A 20 -16.36 -2.90 -2.76
N ARG A 21 -16.88 -2.26 -3.81
CA ARG A 21 -16.93 -2.86 -5.15
C ARG A 21 -15.54 -3.18 -5.69
N LEU A 22 -14.57 -2.29 -5.46
CA LEU A 22 -13.20 -2.54 -5.88
C LEU A 22 -12.57 -3.69 -5.08
N ALA A 23 -12.90 -3.84 -3.80
CA ALA A 23 -12.47 -4.96 -3.00
C ALA A 23 -12.99 -6.29 -3.55
N GLN A 24 -14.30 -6.35 -3.82
CA GLN A 24 -14.93 -7.52 -4.42
C GLN A 24 -14.30 -7.92 -5.76
N PHE A 25 -13.90 -6.94 -6.58
CA PHE A 25 -13.15 -7.22 -7.81
C PHE A 25 -11.81 -7.91 -7.53
N TYR A 26 -11.03 -7.41 -6.56
CA TYR A 26 -9.75 -8.05 -6.20
C TYR A 26 -9.93 -9.43 -5.55
N GLU A 27 -11.00 -9.61 -4.76
CA GLU A 27 -11.36 -10.88 -4.14
C GLU A 27 -11.79 -11.91 -5.20
N ASP A 28 -12.65 -11.53 -6.15
CA ASP A 28 -13.20 -12.44 -7.16
C ASP A 28 -12.21 -12.76 -8.29
N VAL A 29 -11.52 -11.74 -8.82
CA VAL A 29 -10.68 -11.90 -10.01
C VAL A 29 -9.26 -12.39 -9.65
N PHE A 30 -8.74 -11.98 -8.50
CA PHE A 30 -7.36 -12.26 -8.10
C PHE A 30 -7.27 -13.08 -6.80
N GLU A 31 -8.41 -13.53 -6.26
CA GLU A 31 -8.47 -14.37 -5.06
C GLU A 31 -7.79 -13.74 -3.82
N MET A 32 -7.72 -12.41 -3.78
CA MET A 32 -7.14 -11.69 -2.64
C MET A 32 -8.06 -11.82 -1.42
N LYS A 33 -7.47 -11.72 -0.23
CA LYS A 33 -8.19 -11.88 1.04
C LYS A 33 -8.24 -10.57 1.80
N ARG A 34 -9.38 -10.28 2.44
CA ARG A 34 -9.47 -9.18 3.41
C ARG A 34 -8.60 -9.40 4.62
N VAL A 35 -7.99 -8.31 5.08
CA VAL A 35 -7.29 -8.20 6.35
C VAL A 35 -8.07 -7.22 7.20
N ASP A 36 -8.47 -7.66 8.39
CA ASP A 36 -9.16 -6.79 9.33
C ASP A 36 -8.14 -5.84 9.97
N VAL A 37 -8.27 -4.55 9.67
CA VAL A 37 -7.43 -3.48 10.19
C VAL A 37 -8.36 -2.34 10.58
N PRO A 38 -8.22 -1.75 11.80
CA PRO A 38 -9.03 -0.63 12.21
C PRO A 38 -8.93 0.56 11.23
N GLY A 39 -10.06 1.09 10.77
CA GLY A 39 -10.11 2.29 9.92
C GLY A 39 -11.26 2.27 8.91
N GLU A 40 -11.40 3.36 8.14
CA GLU A 40 -12.38 3.45 7.04
C GLU A 40 -11.90 2.75 5.75
N ALA A 41 -10.59 2.48 5.62
CA ALA A 41 -10.01 1.85 4.45
C ALA A 41 -10.13 0.33 4.51
N LEU A 42 -10.36 -0.30 3.35
CA LEU A 42 -10.38 -1.76 3.22
C LEU A 42 -8.98 -2.25 2.89
N ASN A 43 -8.55 -3.34 3.51
CA ASN A 43 -7.22 -3.91 3.29
C ASN A 43 -7.35 -5.32 2.72
N LEU A 44 -6.57 -5.59 1.68
CA LEU A 44 -6.52 -6.86 0.98
C LEU A 44 -5.08 -7.36 0.93
N THR A 45 -4.90 -8.68 0.84
CA THR A 45 -3.58 -9.28 0.60
C THR A 45 -3.68 -10.55 -0.23
N ASP A 46 -2.64 -10.81 -1.03
CA ASP A 46 -2.39 -12.09 -1.67
C ASP A 46 -1.39 -12.96 -0.87
N GLY A 47 -1.00 -12.52 0.33
CA GLY A 47 0.04 -13.13 1.17
C GLY A 47 1.45 -12.61 0.89
N TYR A 48 1.64 -11.84 -0.19
CA TYR A 48 2.89 -11.19 -0.57
C TYR A 48 2.72 -9.66 -0.48
N ILE A 49 1.77 -9.05 -1.19
CA ILE A 49 1.49 -7.62 -1.19
C ILE A 49 0.21 -7.31 -0.41
N ASN A 50 0.15 -6.12 0.18
CA ASN A 50 -1.06 -5.52 0.73
C ASN A 50 -1.59 -4.43 -0.22
N ILE A 51 -2.90 -4.43 -0.46
CA ILE A 51 -3.60 -3.34 -1.16
C ILE A 51 -4.57 -2.69 -0.18
N THR A 52 -4.42 -1.38 0.02
CA THR A 52 -5.34 -0.57 0.83
C THR A 52 -6.23 0.26 -0.08
N LEU A 53 -7.54 0.09 0.06
CA LEU A 53 -8.55 0.83 -0.68
C LEU A 53 -9.08 1.96 0.20
N ILE A 54 -8.68 3.17 -0.14
CA ILE A 54 -9.03 4.39 0.60
C ILE A 54 -10.33 4.98 0.01
N PRO A 55 -11.35 5.27 0.83
CA PRO A 55 -12.54 5.96 0.37
C PRO A 55 -12.21 7.35 -0.19
N ASN A 56 -12.61 7.59 -1.44
CA ASN A 56 -12.60 8.92 -2.01
C ASN A 56 -13.77 9.72 -1.43
N ARG A 57 -13.48 10.89 -0.83
CA ARG A 57 -14.50 11.76 -0.21
C ARG A 57 -15.24 12.66 -1.21
N ALA A 58 -15.02 12.47 -2.51
CA ALA A 58 -15.58 13.30 -3.59
C ALA A 58 -15.26 14.80 -3.41
N ASP A 59 -14.11 15.13 -2.84
CA ASP A 59 -13.63 16.50 -2.55
C ASP A 59 -12.91 17.14 -3.75
N GLY A 60 -13.12 16.61 -4.96
CA GLY A 60 -12.44 17.03 -6.19
C GLY A 60 -11.09 16.34 -6.45
N LYS A 61 -10.62 15.47 -5.56
CA LYS A 61 -9.43 14.64 -5.79
C LYS A 61 -9.76 13.41 -6.64
N GLY A 62 -8.85 13.10 -7.56
CA GLY A 62 -8.97 11.93 -8.44
C GLY A 62 -8.86 10.60 -7.70
N SER A 63 -9.54 9.58 -8.23
CA SER A 63 -9.32 8.18 -7.86
C SER A 63 -8.13 7.58 -8.60
N GLY A 64 -7.54 6.52 -8.04
CA GLY A 64 -6.39 5.82 -8.61
C GLY A 64 -5.31 5.50 -7.57
N VAL A 65 -4.14 5.08 -8.05
CA VAL A 65 -2.96 4.83 -7.20
C VAL A 65 -2.58 6.13 -6.48
N ASN A 66 -2.47 6.05 -5.16
CA ASN A 66 -2.14 7.19 -4.31
C ASN A 66 -0.69 7.15 -3.82
N HIS A 67 -0.28 6.02 -3.25
CA HIS A 67 1.10 5.79 -2.83
C HIS A 67 1.41 4.29 -2.80
N PHE A 68 2.69 3.97 -2.63
CA PHE A 68 3.15 2.61 -2.35
C PHE A 68 4.12 2.64 -1.17
N GLY A 69 4.21 1.52 -0.46
CA GLY A 69 5.12 1.30 0.65
C GLY A 69 6.18 0.26 0.30
N ILE A 70 7.40 0.49 0.76
CA ILE A 70 8.51 -0.44 0.68
C ILE A 70 8.71 -1.01 2.09
N GLU A 71 8.63 -2.34 2.22
CA GLU A 71 8.96 -3.00 3.49
C GLU A 71 10.47 -3.04 3.66
N VAL A 72 10.90 -2.70 4.86
CA VAL A 72 12.30 -2.61 5.25
C VAL A 72 12.50 -3.38 6.55
N GLU A 73 13.68 -3.97 6.73
CA GLU A 73 14.00 -4.71 7.96
C GLU A 73 14.25 -3.78 9.15
N ASP A 74 14.77 -2.58 8.90
CA ASP A 74 15.12 -1.58 9.92
C ASP A 74 14.76 -0.17 9.44
N GLU A 75 13.71 0.40 10.02
CA GLU A 75 13.22 1.74 9.68
C GLU A 75 14.21 2.85 10.07
N GLU A 76 14.92 2.71 11.19
CA GLU A 76 15.88 3.72 11.65
C GLU A 76 17.08 3.80 10.71
N GLU A 77 17.58 2.65 10.26
CA GLU A 77 18.67 2.58 9.30
C GLU A 77 18.29 3.22 7.97
N ILE A 78 17.07 2.96 7.47
CA ILE A 78 16.58 3.59 6.25
C ILE A 78 16.36 5.09 6.43
N ALA A 79 15.84 5.54 7.58
CA ALA A 79 15.70 6.96 7.91
C ALA A 79 17.06 7.69 7.94
N ARG A 80 18.10 7.08 8.54
CA ARG A 80 19.48 7.61 8.50
C ARG A 80 19.99 7.74 7.06
N ARG A 81 19.70 6.76 6.20
CA ARG A 81 20.08 6.83 4.78
C ARG A 81 19.35 7.97 4.06
N PHE A 82 18.05 8.15 4.28
CA PHE A 82 17.25 9.24 3.71
C PHE A 82 17.75 10.63 4.12
N ALA A 83 18.10 10.82 5.39
CA ALA A 83 18.58 12.11 5.90
C ALA A 83 19.81 12.63 5.11
N ARG A 84 20.67 11.73 4.62
CA ARG A 84 21.85 12.10 3.81
C ARG A 84 21.50 12.70 2.45
N TRP A 85 20.29 12.47 1.94
CA TRP A 85 19.86 12.98 0.63
C TRP A 85 19.33 14.40 0.70
N ASN A 86 19.03 14.92 1.90
CA ASN A 86 18.55 16.29 2.11
C ASN A 86 17.39 16.67 1.16
N LEU A 87 16.50 15.71 0.89
CA LEU A 87 15.26 15.94 0.16
C LEU A 87 14.29 16.65 1.11
N ALA A 88 13.71 17.75 0.65
CA ALA A 88 12.66 18.44 1.40
C ALA A 88 11.45 17.49 1.59
N PRO A 89 10.73 17.60 2.71
CA PRO A 89 9.46 16.87 2.89
C PRO A 89 8.42 17.26 1.83
#